data_AF-A0A6B1KIL3-F1
#
_entry.id   AF-A0A6B1KIL3-F1
#
_cell.length_a   1.000
_cell.length_b   1.000
_cell.length_c   1.000
_cell.angle_alpha   90.00
_cell.angle_beta   90.00
_cell.angle_gamma   90.00
#
_symmetry.space_group_name_H-M   'P 1'
#
loop_
_entity.id
_entity.type
_entity.pdbx_description
1 polymer ?
#
loop_
_entity_poly.entity_id
_entity_poly.type
_entity_poly.pdbx_seq_one_letter_code
_entity_poly.pdbx_strand_id
1 'polypeptide(L)'
;MRKRSHRSRVVLAVAVAAALGVAGCDAVGDNSPAPSRSAEPSPGPTPLWDRSPSSVAAVGDSITRGFDACDVLSDCPEASWATGASPEVDSLAVRLLGRAGAAERSWNYAVTGARMADLPGQIAQAVRRKPQLVTVMVGA
;
A
#
# COMPACT_ATOMS: atom_id res chain seq x y z
N MET A 1 -49.76 -4.45 19.80
CA MET A 1 -49.72 -4.19 18.33
C MET A 1 -48.76 -5.20 17.70
N ARG A 2 -49.22 -5.90 16.66
CA ARG A 2 -48.54 -7.04 16.01
C ARG A 2 -47.58 -6.59 14.90
N LYS A 3 -46.66 -7.51 14.57
CA LYS A 3 -46.02 -7.85 13.27
C LYS A 3 -44.53 -7.55 13.23
N ARG A 4 -43.65 -8.40 12.69
CA ARG A 4 -43.72 -9.78 12.18
C ARG A 4 -42.26 -10.14 11.86
N SER A 5 -41.76 -11.26 12.36
CA SER A 5 -40.50 -11.84 11.91
C SER A 5 -40.72 -12.80 10.73
N HIS A 6 -39.63 -12.99 9.97
CA HIS A 6 -39.32 -14.01 8.97
C HIS A 6 -40.18 -14.11 7.70
N ARG A 7 -39.48 -14.12 6.56
CA ARG A 7 -39.68 -15.12 5.50
C ARG A 7 -38.45 -15.20 4.58
N SER A 8 -37.83 -16.37 4.64
CA SER A 8 -36.80 -16.91 3.75
C SER A 8 -37.23 -16.85 2.29
N ARG A 9 -36.24 -16.71 1.38
CA ARG A 9 -36.42 -17.01 -0.04
C ARG A 9 -35.36 -18.00 -0.48
N VAL A 10 -35.78 -19.25 -0.54
CA VAL A 10 -35.17 -20.33 -1.32
C VAL A 10 -35.56 -20.08 -2.77
N VAL A 11 -34.60 -20.13 -3.71
CA VAL A 11 -34.90 -20.44 -5.11
C VAL A 11 -33.84 -21.42 -5.60
N LEU A 12 -34.27 -22.67 -5.71
CA LEU A 12 -33.63 -23.76 -6.42
C LEU A 12 -34.11 -23.66 -7.89
N ALA A 13 -33.20 -23.70 -8.86
CA ALA A 13 -33.57 -23.89 -10.26
C ALA A 13 -32.60 -24.88 -10.90
N VAL A 14 -33.07 -26.12 -11.03
CA VAL A 14 -32.49 -27.17 -11.87
C VAL A 14 -33.11 -27.04 -13.25
N ALA A 15 -32.30 -27.03 -14.31
CA ALA A 15 -32.77 -27.28 -15.66
C ALA A 15 -31.72 -28.12 -16.39
N VAL A 16 -32.05 -29.40 -16.58
CA VAL A 16 -31.36 -30.33 -17.47
C VAL A 16 -32.17 -30.36 -18.77
N ALA A 17 -31.51 -30.15 -19.91
CA ALA A 17 -32.04 -30.53 -21.21
C ALA A 17 -30.89 -30.98 -22.11
N ALA A 18 -30.77 -32.30 -22.28
CA ALA A 18 -29.98 -32.93 -23.31
C ALA A 18 -30.83 -33.05 -24.58
N ALA A 19 -30.28 -32.68 -25.73
CA ALA A 19 -30.82 -33.04 -27.03
C ALA A 19 -29.66 -33.45 -27.96
N LEU A 20 -29.67 -34.74 -28.34
CA LEU A 20 -28.87 -35.34 -29.39
C LEU A 20 -29.55 -35.06 -30.75
N GLY A 21 -28.78 -34.64 -31.75
CA GLY A 21 -29.23 -34.45 -33.13
C GLY A 21 -28.15 -34.88 -34.11
N VAL A 22 -28.55 -35.57 -35.18
CA VAL A 22 -27.76 -36.42 -36.07
C VAL A 22 -27.27 -35.65 -37.31
N ALA A 23 -26.19 -36.15 -37.91
CA ALA A 23 -25.57 -35.85 -39.21
C ALA A 23 -26.33 -34.97 -40.23
N GLY A 24 -25.61 -33.99 -40.79
CA GLY A 24 -25.95 -33.26 -42.02
C GLY A 24 -24.69 -32.96 -42.85
N CYS A 25 -24.73 -33.32 -44.13
CA CYS A 25 -23.67 -33.20 -45.13
C CYS A 25 -23.36 -31.75 -45.59
N ASP A 26 -22.09 -31.57 -45.93
CA ASP A 26 -21.45 -30.66 -46.90
C ASP A 26 -21.96 -29.22 -47.07
N ALA A 27 -21.20 -28.29 -46.49
CA ALA A 27 -20.91 -27.00 -47.11
C ALA A 27 -19.42 -26.72 -46.92
N VAL A 28 -18.73 -26.42 -48.02
CA VAL A 28 -17.34 -25.91 -48.04
C VAL A 28 -17.26 -24.72 -47.09
N GLY A 29 -16.79 -24.97 -45.87
CA GLY A 29 -16.63 -23.99 -44.81
C GLY A 29 -15.18 -23.58 -44.73
N ASP A 30 -14.90 -22.37 -45.20
CA ASP A 30 -13.65 -21.64 -45.03
C ASP A 30 -13.05 -21.86 -43.63
N ASN A 31 -11.90 -22.54 -43.56
CA ASN A 31 -11.12 -22.79 -42.33
C ASN A 31 -10.39 -21.51 -41.86
N SER A 32 -11.02 -20.36 -41.99
CA SER A 32 -10.49 -19.11 -41.49
C SER A 32 -10.69 -19.07 -39.96
N PRO A 33 -9.63 -19.09 -39.15
CA PRO A 33 -9.77 -18.99 -37.70
C PRO A 33 -10.49 -17.68 -37.36
N ALA A 34 -11.59 -17.78 -36.61
CA ALA A 34 -12.30 -16.60 -36.13
C ALA A 34 -11.32 -15.70 -35.35
N PRO A 35 -11.31 -14.37 -35.57
CA PRO A 35 -10.45 -13.49 -34.83
C PRO A 35 -10.78 -13.62 -33.35
N SER A 36 -9.80 -14.08 -32.57
CA SER A 36 -9.85 -14.11 -31.12
C SER A 36 -10.00 -12.67 -30.64
N ARG A 37 -11.20 -12.28 -30.19
CA ARG A 37 -11.39 -11.00 -29.50
C ARG A 37 -10.54 -11.03 -28.25
N SER A 38 -9.45 -10.28 -28.26
CA SER A 38 -8.66 -10.00 -27.06
C SER A 38 -9.61 -9.39 -26.04
N ALA A 39 -9.73 -10.01 -24.87
CA ALA A 39 -10.53 -9.46 -23.78
C ALA A 39 -10.00 -8.06 -23.46
N GLU A 40 -10.89 -7.08 -23.44
CA GLU A 40 -10.52 -5.71 -23.12
C GLU A 40 -10.01 -5.66 -21.67
N PRO A 41 -8.85 -5.02 -21.40
CA PRO A 41 -8.32 -4.97 -20.04
C PRO A 41 -9.32 -4.30 -19.11
N SER A 42 -9.78 -5.03 -18.10
CA SER A 42 -10.54 -4.40 -17.02
C SER A 42 -9.61 -3.54 -16.16
N PRO A 43 -9.97 -2.27 -15.89
CA PRO A 43 -9.14 -1.41 -15.06
C PRO A 43 -8.99 -2.02 -13.66
N GLY A 44 -7.75 -2.04 -13.17
CA GLY A 44 -7.45 -2.51 -11.82
C GLY A 44 -8.02 -1.58 -10.74
N PRO A 45 -8.22 -2.08 -9.51
CA PRO A 45 -8.72 -1.27 -8.41
C PRO A 45 -7.77 -0.10 -8.10
N THR A 46 -8.32 1.10 -7.97
CA THR A 46 -7.56 2.29 -7.57
C THR A 46 -7.11 2.17 -6.11
N PRO A 47 -5.83 2.42 -5.79
CA PRO A 47 -5.35 2.45 -4.41
C PRO A 47 -6.08 3.49 -3.56
N LEU A 48 -6.42 3.13 -2.32
CA LEU A 48 -7.03 4.08 -1.35
C LEU A 48 -6.01 5.08 -0.77
N TRP A 49 -4.72 4.87 -0.99
CA TRP A 49 -3.65 5.73 -0.50
C TRP A 49 -2.60 5.97 -1.58
N ASP A 50 -1.90 7.10 -1.46
CA ASP A 50 -0.76 7.42 -2.31
C ASP A 50 0.38 6.44 -2.06
N ARG A 51 0.74 5.67 -3.09
CA ARG A 51 1.86 4.71 -3.06
C ARG A 51 3.16 5.30 -3.59
N SER A 52 3.13 6.54 -4.04
CA SER A 52 4.22 7.27 -4.67
C SER A 52 4.37 8.68 -4.09
N PRO A 53 4.44 8.84 -2.76
CA PRO A 53 4.63 10.16 -2.18
C PRO A 53 5.97 10.72 -2.64
N SER A 54 6.00 12.02 -2.89
CA SER A 54 7.19 12.76 -3.29
C SER A 54 7.97 13.33 -2.10
N SER A 55 7.53 13.11 -0.86
CA SER A 55 8.24 13.54 0.34
C SER A 55 7.81 12.74 1.56
N VAL A 56 8.73 12.54 2.50
CA VAL A 56 8.53 11.72 3.71
C VAL A 56 9.00 12.49 4.94
N ALA A 57 8.22 12.48 6.02
CA ALA A 57 8.72 12.87 7.34
C ALA A 57 8.58 11.72 8.33
N ALA A 58 9.47 11.65 9.30
CA ALA A 58 9.42 10.66 10.38
C ALA A 58 9.36 11.35 11.74
N VAL A 59 8.43 10.95 12.59
CA VAL A 59 8.31 11.36 13.99
C VAL A 59 8.28 10.12 14.87
N GLY A 60 8.72 10.23 16.11
CA GLY A 60 8.92 9.07 16.95
C GLY A 60 9.89 9.25 18.11
N ASP A 61 10.34 8.12 18.63
CA ASP A 61 11.32 8.02 19.72
C ASP A 61 12.70 7.53 19.22
N SER A 62 13.46 6.89 20.11
CA SER A 62 14.80 6.33 19.85
C SER A 62 14.82 5.31 18.72
N ILE A 63 13.74 4.54 18.51
CA ILE A 63 13.72 3.53 17.45
C ILE A 63 13.66 4.21 16.09
N THR A 64 12.81 5.22 15.92
CA THR A 64 12.74 5.99 14.66
C THR A 64 13.99 6.82 14.42
N ARG A 65 14.66 7.22 15.51
CA ARG A 65 15.92 7.96 15.47
C ARG A 65 17.14 7.08 15.12
N GLY A 66 17.04 5.76 15.25
CA GLY A 66 18.16 4.86 15.02
C GLY A 66 19.18 4.87 16.17
N PHE A 67 18.71 5.06 17.41
CA PHE A 67 19.56 5.01 18.59
C PHE A 67 20.23 3.64 18.75
N ASP A 68 21.48 3.62 19.21
CA ASP A 68 22.29 2.42 19.47
C ASP A 68 22.65 1.61 18.20
N ALA A 69 22.28 2.10 17.01
CA ALA A 69 22.47 1.37 15.75
C ALA A 69 23.90 1.45 15.20
N CYS A 70 24.61 2.55 15.48
CA CYS A 70 25.96 2.79 14.95
C CYS A 70 27.03 2.86 16.05
N ASP A 71 26.68 3.38 17.22
CA ASP A 71 27.53 3.41 18.40
C ASP A 71 26.67 3.30 19.66
N VAL A 72 27.27 2.78 20.73
CA VAL A 72 26.58 2.50 21.99
C VAL A 72 26.01 3.78 22.58
N LEU A 73 24.73 3.74 22.94
CA LEU A 73 23.98 4.83 23.55
C LEU A 73 24.00 6.15 22.75
N SER A 74 24.06 6.08 21.43
CA SER A 74 24.13 7.25 20.54
C SER A 74 23.06 7.23 19.45
N ASP A 75 22.56 8.41 19.08
CA ASP A 75 21.67 8.55 17.92
C ASP A 75 22.43 8.24 16.62
N CYS A 76 21.82 7.45 15.74
CA CYS A 76 22.29 7.27 14.36
C CYS A 76 21.15 7.44 13.34
N PRO A 77 20.78 8.70 13.02
CA PRO A 77 19.71 8.99 12.06
C PRO A 77 19.95 8.36 10.68
N GLU A 78 21.20 8.14 10.30
CA GLU A 78 21.62 7.49 9.05
C GLU A 78 21.13 6.04 8.98
N ALA A 79 20.98 5.37 10.11
CA ALA A 79 20.45 4.02 10.24
C ALA A 79 18.93 3.97 10.50
N SER A 80 18.24 5.11 10.48
CA SER A 80 16.79 5.16 10.64
C SER A 80 16.07 4.33 9.57
N TRP A 81 15.18 3.43 9.98
CA TRP A 81 14.33 2.63 9.08
C TRP A 81 13.44 3.51 8.18
N ALA A 82 13.10 4.73 8.61
CA ALA A 82 12.16 5.59 7.92
C ALA A 82 12.85 6.53 6.91
N THR A 83 13.96 7.16 7.31
CA THR A 83 14.61 8.25 6.54
C THR A 83 16.12 8.12 6.44
N GLY A 84 16.71 7.04 6.96
CA GLY A 84 18.16 6.85 6.99
C GLY A 84 18.76 6.70 5.60
N ALA A 85 20.04 7.08 5.46
CA ALA A 85 20.81 6.97 4.22
C ALA A 85 21.64 5.66 4.12
N SER A 86 21.72 4.88 5.20
CA SER A 86 22.45 3.61 5.23
C SER A 86 21.99 2.69 4.08
N PRO A 87 22.92 2.19 3.25
CA PRO A 87 22.59 1.22 2.22
C PRO A 87 22.18 -0.14 2.78
N GLU A 88 22.60 -0.50 3.99
CA GLU A 88 22.23 -1.75 4.64
C GLU A 88 20.77 -1.76 5.12
N VAL A 89 20.26 -0.60 5.58
CA VAL A 89 18.89 -0.46 6.08
C VAL A 89 17.87 -0.33 4.95
N ASP A 90 18.25 0.30 3.83
CA ASP A 90 17.36 0.60 2.69
C ASP A 90 16.02 1.21 3.15
N SER A 91 16.13 2.40 3.77
CA SER A 91 15.02 3.05 4.47
C SER A 91 13.78 3.25 3.58
N LEU A 92 12.62 3.41 4.22
CA LEU A 92 11.37 3.68 3.52
C LEU A 92 11.49 4.88 2.56
N ALA A 93 12.15 5.96 2.99
CA ALA A 93 12.39 7.13 2.15
C ALA A 93 13.24 6.78 0.91
N VAL A 94 14.30 6.00 1.06
CA VAL A 94 15.12 5.56 -0.09
C VAL A 94 14.30 4.70 -1.05
N ARG A 95 13.47 3.80 -0.54
CA ARG A 95 12.61 2.94 -1.36
C ARG A 95 11.53 3.70 -2.12
N LEU A 96 10.99 4.78 -1.55
CA LEU A 96 9.94 5.59 -2.17
C LEU A 96 10.47 6.71 -3.07
N LEU A 97 11.61 7.32 -2.71
CA LEU A 97 12.12 8.55 -3.33
C LEU A 97 13.43 8.34 -4.10
N GLY A 98 14.08 7.19 -3.95
CA GLY A 98 15.48 6.99 -4.32
C GLY A 98 16.44 7.72 -3.37
N ARG A 99 17.75 7.45 -3.47
CA ARG A 99 18.77 8.05 -2.57
C ARG A 99 18.80 9.58 -2.63
N ALA A 100 18.85 10.14 -3.84
CA ALA A 100 18.86 11.60 -4.02
C ALA A 100 17.56 12.24 -3.51
N GLY A 101 16.41 11.63 -3.84
CA GLY A 101 15.12 12.11 -3.36
C GLY A 101 14.97 12.03 -1.85
N ALA A 102 15.47 10.98 -1.21
CA ALA A 102 15.47 10.84 0.25
C ALA A 102 16.32 11.93 0.91
N ALA A 103 17.51 12.23 0.38
CA ALA A 103 18.37 13.28 0.93
C ALA A 103 17.73 14.68 0.86
N GLU A 104 16.97 14.97 -0.19
CA GLU A 104 16.37 16.30 -0.41
C GLU A 104 14.98 16.46 0.21
N ARG A 105 14.18 15.38 0.22
CA ARG A 105 12.74 15.40 0.48
C ARG A 105 12.31 14.47 1.61
N SER A 106 13.26 14.06 2.45
CA SER A 106 12.94 13.37 3.70
C SER A 106 13.52 14.05 4.93
N TRP A 107 12.78 13.98 6.05
CA TRP A 107 13.16 14.64 7.30
C TRP A 107 12.84 13.75 8.51
N ASN A 108 13.85 13.50 9.35
CA ASN A 108 13.68 12.82 10.62
C ASN A 108 13.50 13.86 11.73
N TYR A 109 12.29 13.95 12.27
CA TYR A 109 12.05 14.79 13.43
C TYR A 109 12.32 14.05 14.73
N ALA A 110 12.09 12.73 14.81
CA ALA A 110 12.66 11.81 15.83
C ALA A 110 12.56 12.32 17.29
N VAL A 111 13.16 11.68 18.27
CA VAL A 111 13.89 12.27 19.42
C VAL A 111 14.04 11.12 20.39
N THR A 112 15.27 10.71 20.65
CA THR A 112 15.55 9.68 21.65
C THR A 112 15.00 10.08 23.02
N GLY A 113 14.23 9.19 23.63
CA GLY A 113 13.55 9.43 24.90
C GLY A 113 12.19 10.13 24.79
N ALA A 114 11.72 10.47 23.58
CA ALA A 114 10.39 11.05 23.40
C ALA A 114 9.28 10.09 23.85
N ARG A 115 8.25 10.68 24.44
CA ARG A 115 7.01 10.01 24.83
C ARG A 115 5.87 10.42 23.90
N MET A 116 4.73 9.74 24.02
CA MET A 116 3.51 10.11 23.29
C MET A 116 3.12 11.59 23.46
N ALA A 117 3.41 12.18 24.63
CA ALA A 117 3.12 13.59 24.91
C ALA A 117 3.95 14.58 24.07
N ASP A 118 5.12 14.16 23.56
CA ASP A 118 6.03 15.00 22.77
C ASP A 118 5.68 15.01 21.28
N LEU A 119 4.91 14.01 20.83
CA LEU A 119 4.55 13.79 19.44
C LEU A 119 3.88 15.00 18.75
N PRO A 120 2.95 15.72 19.40
CA PRO A 120 2.35 16.92 18.80
C PRO A 120 3.41 17.97 18.42
N GLY A 121 4.47 18.12 19.21
CA GLY A 121 5.58 19.03 18.93
C GLY A 121 6.36 18.60 17.68
N GLN A 122 6.66 17.31 17.55
CA GLN A 122 7.34 16.78 16.37
C GLN A 122 6.49 16.91 15.10
N ILE A 123 5.18 16.62 15.19
CA ILE A 123 4.24 16.81 14.08
C ILE A 123 4.17 18.28 13.66
N ALA A 124 4.11 19.21 14.62
CA ALA A 124 4.12 20.64 14.32
C ALA A 124 5.39 21.09 13.56
N GLN A 125 6.52 20.42 13.76
CA GLN A 125 7.71 20.65 12.95
C GLN A 125 7.59 20.03 11.55
N ALA A 126 7.13 18.78 11.47
CA ALA A 126 6.97 18.06 10.21
C ALA A 126 6.02 18.75 9.24
N VAL A 127 4.86 19.25 9.71
CA VAL A 127 3.86 19.89 8.83
C VAL A 127 4.38 21.15 8.14
N ARG A 128 5.40 21.82 8.68
CA ARG A 128 6.02 22.98 8.01
C ARG A 128 6.69 22.60 6.69
N ARG A 129 7.12 21.33 6.55
CA ARG A 129 7.67 20.79 5.30
C ARG A 129 6.59 20.38 4.30
N LYS A 130 5.32 20.31 4.73
CA LYS A 130 4.19 19.77 3.96
C LYS A 130 4.48 18.39 3.34
N PRO A 131 4.96 17.41 4.13
CA PRO A 131 5.28 16.09 3.61
C PRO A 131 4.02 15.40 3.09
N GLN A 132 4.18 14.58 2.05
CA GLN A 132 3.07 13.77 1.50
C GLN A 132 2.85 12.48 2.28
N LEU A 133 3.89 11.97 2.97
CA LEU A 133 3.81 10.85 3.88
C LEU A 133 4.46 11.21 5.23
N VAL A 134 3.79 10.90 6.34
CA VAL A 134 4.37 10.98 7.68
C VAL A 134 4.37 9.58 8.29
N THR A 135 5.54 9.13 8.73
CA THR A 135 5.70 7.91 9.52
C THR A 135 5.74 8.26 11.00
N VAL A 136 5.08 7.44 11.81
CA VAL A 136 4.93 7.66 13.25
C VAL A 136 5.24 6.36 13.97
N MET A 137 6.27 6.36 14.82
CA MET A 137 6.52 5.25 15.74
C MET A 137 7.15 5.75 17.03
N VAL A 138 6.39 5.64 18.11
CA VAL A 138 6.72 6.10 19.46
C VAL A 138 6.06 5.17 20.50
N GLY A 139 6.72 4.92 21.61
CA GLY A 139 6.17 4.19 22.75
C GLY A 139 6.54 2.72 22.80
N ALA A 140 7.71 2.37 22.29
CA ALA A 140 8.33 1.08 22.56
C ALA A 140 8.93 1.01 23.97
#